data_AF-A0A017HJI2-F1
#
_entry.id   AF-A0A017HJI2-F1
#
_cell.length_a   1.000
_cell.length_b   1.000
_cell.length_c   1.000
_cell.angle_alpha   90.00
_cell.angle_beta   90.00
_cell.angle_gamma   90.00
#
_symmetry.space_group_name_H-M   'P 1'
#
loop_
_entity.id
_entity.type
_entity.pdbx_description
1 polymer ?
#
loop_
_entity_poly.entity_id
_entity_poly.type
_entity_poly.pdbx_seq_one_letter_code
_entity_poly.pdbx_strand_id
1 'polypeptide(L)'
;MTSVTVLVFSAVMGSLWLATVPLTSGLVAHLYGLRYMGTLYGIVFLSHQIGAFVGVWLGGRLYDAFGSYDAVWWIGVGVGAFSAVVHLPIREVARPVAAVPAE
;
A
#
# COMPACT_ATOMS: atom_id res chain seq x y z
N MET A 1 18.29 -20.37 7.72
CA MET A 1 17.61 -19.32 8.50
C MET A 1 17.86 -19.58 9.98
N THR A 2 18.22 -18.56 10.76
CA THR A 2 18.41 -18.69 12.23
C THR A 2 17.16 -18.18 12.96
N SER A 3 16.91 -18.67 14.19
CA SER A 3 15.79 -18.20 15.00
C SER A 3 15.80 -16.68 15.20
N VAL A 4 17.00 -16.09 15.31
CA VAL A 4 17.18 -14.63 15.39
C VAL A 4 16.68 -13.93 14.13
N THR A 5 17.05 -14.40 12.93
CA THR A 5 16.58 -13.78 11.68
C THR A 5 15.06 -13.82 11.53
N VAL A 6 14.41 -14.91 11.99
CA VAL A 6 12.94 -15.02 11.96
C VAL A 6 12.30 -14.03 12.94
N LEU A 7 12.82 -13.92 14.17
CA LEU A 7 12.28 -13.01 15.18
C LEU A 7 12.39 -11.54 14.74
N VAL A 8 13.54 -11.14 14.19
CA VAL A 8 13.74 -9.78 13.68
C VAL A 8 12.79 -9.49 12.52
N PHE A 9 12.68 -10.40 11.55
CA PHE A 9 11.76 -10.25 10.44
C PHE A 9 10.31 -10.12 10.92
N SER A 10 9.86 -11.00 11.80
CA SER A 10 8.49 -10.99 12.33
C SER A 10 8.17 -9.71 13.10
N ALA A 11 9.11 -9.19 13.90
CA ALA A 11 8.92 -7.93 14.61
C ALA A 11 8.75 -6.76 13.63
N VAL A 12 9.64 -6.66 12.64
CA VAL A 12 9.59 -5.61 11.60
C VAL A 12 8.31 -5.71 10.77
N MET A 13 8.00 -6.90 10.27
CA MET A 13 6.78 -7.12 9.49
C MET A 13 5.52 -6.84 10.31
N GLY A 14 5.48 -7.28 11.57
CA GLY A 14 4.35 -7.03 12.46
C GLY A 14 4.09 -5.54 12.70
N SER A 15 5.16 -4.74 12.84
CA SER A 15 5.05 -3.28 12.97
C SER A 15 4.59 -2.59 11.67
N LEU A 16 4.89 -3.17 10.50
CA LEU A 16 4.64 -2.53 9.19
C LEU A 16 3.36 -3.03 8.49
N TRP A 17 2.87 -4.22 8.83
CA TRP A 17 1.82 -4.96 8.07
C TRP A 17 0.56 -4.15 7.76
N LEU A 18 0.11 -3.30 8.69
CA LEU A 18 -1.07 -2.45 8.51
C LEU A 18 -0.77 -0.95 8.54
N ALA A 19 0.50 -0.55 8.51
CA ALA A 19 0.87 0.85 8.71
C ALA A 19 0.18 1.78 7.69
N THR A 20 0.05 1.35 6.44
CA THR A 20 -0.44 2.20 5.34
C THR A 20 -1.97 2.33 5.28
N VAL A 21 -2.74 1.40 5.83
CA VAL A 21 -4.22 1.38 5.68
C VAL A 21 -4.89 2.54 6.45
N PRO A 22 -4.64 2.73 7.76
CA PRO A 22 -5.19 3.85 8.52
C PRO A 22 -4.65 5.20 8.03
N LEU A 23 -3.37 5.27 7.67
CA LEU A 23 -2.72 6.48 7.16
C LEU A 23 -3.35 6.94 5.84
N THR A 24 -3.56 6.04 4.89
CA THR A 24 -4.15 6.37 3.58
C THR A 24 -5.62 6.80 3.72
N SER A 25 -6.41 6.05 4.50
CA SER A 25 -7.82 6.38 4.72
C SER A 25 -8.01 7.69 5.51
N GLY A 26 -7.16 7.94 6.51
CA GLY A 26 -7.10 9.21 7.24
C GLY A 26 -6.74 10.39 6.34
N LEU A 27 -5.73 10.23 5.46
CA LEU A 27 -5.32 11.27 4.53
C LEU A 27 -6.43 11.59 3.50
N VAL A 28 -7.11 10.57 2.97
CA VAL A 28 -8.24 10.76 2.05
C VAL A 28 -9.38 11.51 2.74
N ALA A 29 -9.73 11.14 3.97
CA ALA A 29 -10.74 11.84 4.76
C ALA A 29 -10.33 13.30 5.05
N HIS A 30 -9.05 13.54 5.35
CA HIS A 30 -8.52 14.87 5.64
C HIS A 30 -8.50 15.79 4.41
N LEU A 31 -8.13 15.26 3.24
CA LEU A 31 -7.98 16.06 2.01
C LEU A 31 -9.30 16.25 1.23
N TYR A 32 -10.20 15.26 1.24
CA TYR A 32 -11.41 15.25 0.40
C TYR A 32 -12.72 15.24 1.19
N GLY A 33 -12.64 15.16 2.52
CA GLY A 33 -13.80 15.07 3.41
C GLY A 33 -14.52 13.73 3.34
N LEU A 34 -15.44 13.52 4.28
CA LEU A 34 -16.16 12.25 4.43
C LEU A 34 -17.18 11.98 3.31
N ARG A 35 -17.64 13.03 2.61
CA ARG A 35 -18.66 12.94 1.54
C ARG A 35 -18.27 12.00 0.40
N TYR A 36 -17.00 12.01 -0.01
CA TYR A 36 -16.48 11.20 -1.13
C TYR A 36 -15.69 9.97 -0.67
N MET A 37 -15.64 9.72 0.65
CA MET A 37 -14.78 8.70 1.24
C MET A 37 -15.13 7.30 0.72
N GLY A 38 -16.42 6.97 0.57
CA GLY A 38 -16.84 5.66 0.05
C GLY A 38 -16.32 5.38 -1.36
N THR A 39 -16.44 6.34 -2.27
CA THR A 39 -15.97 6.17 -3.67
C THR A 39 -14.45 6.16 -3.76
N LEU A 40 -13.78 7.11 -3.11
CA LEU A 40 -12.31 7.22 -3.16
C LEU A 40 -11.65 6.01 -2.50
N TYR A 41 -12.15 5.60 -1.32
CA TYR A 41 -11.65 4.39 -0.67
C TYR A 41 -12.00 3.12 -1.44
N GLY A 42 -13.16 3.07 -2.10
CA GLY A 42 -13.51 1.99 -3.02
C GLY A 42 -12.51 1.83 -4.17
N ILE A 43 -12.04 2.94 -4.76
CA ILE A 43 -10.99 2.92 -5.79
C ILE A 43 -9.65 2.44 -5.22
N VAL A 44 -9.27 2.91 -4.02
CA VAL A 44 -8.06 2.44 -3.32
C VAL A 44 -8.13 0.93 -3.07
N PHE A 45 -9.27 0.44 -2.58
CA PHE A 45 -9.48 -0.97 -2.30
C PHE A 45 -9.45 -1.81 -3.58
N LEU A 46 -10.10 -1.38 -4.65
CA LEU A 46 -10.02 -2.06 -5.95
C LEU A 46 -8.58 -2.15 -6.46
N SER A 47 -7.83 -1.05 -6.36
CA SER A 47 -6.42 -1.00 -6.76
C SER A 47 -5.58 -1.98 -5.95
N HIS A 48 -5.85 -2.09 -4.64
CA HIS A 48 -5.24 -3.09 -3.77
C HIS A 48 -5.56 -4.52 -4.22
N GLN A 49 -6.82 -4.82 -4.56
CA GLN A 49 -7.20 -6.16 -5.03
C GLN A 49 -6.54 -6.53 -6.36
N ILE A 50 -6.41 -5.57 -7.29
CA ILE A 50 -5.68 -5.76 -8.55
C ILE A 50 -4.20 -6.07 -8.24
N GLY A 51 -3.58 -5.29 -7.36
CA GLY A 51 -2.20 -5.52 -6.93
C GLY A 51 -2.01 -6.90 -6.28
N ALA A 52 -2.93 -7.31 -5.40
CA ALA A 52 -2.89 -8.63 -4.77
C ALA A 52 -3.01 -9.77 -5.80
N PHE A 53 -3.93 -9.63 -6.76
CA PHE A 53 -4.08 -10.60 -7.85
C PHE A 53 -2.80 -10.70 -8.69
N VAL A 54 -2.28 -9.57 -9.18
CA VAL A 54 -1.07 -9.53 -10.00
C VAL A 54 0.13 -10.07 -9.23
N GLY A 55 0.27 -9.69 -7.95
CA GLY A 55 1.38 -10.15 -7.10
C GLY A 55 1.39 -11.66 -6.90
N VAL A 56 0.25 -12.25 -6.54
CA VAL A 56 0.16 -13.71 -6.33
C VAL A 56 0.31 -14.47 -7.64
N TRP A 57 -0.36 -14.02 -8.71
CA TRP A 57 -0.26 -14.64 -10.03
C TRP A 57 1.16 -14.61 -10.59
N LEU A 58 1.83 -13.45 -10.51
CA LEU A 58 3.21 -13.29 -10.94
C LEU A 58 4.16 -14.12 -10.05
N GLY A 59 3.91 -14.17 -8.74
CA GLY A 59 4.67 -15.00 -7.81
C GLY A 59 4.66 -16.48 -8.18
N GLY A 60 3.49 -17.03 -8.53
CA GLY A 60 3.37 -18.39 -9.03
C GLY A 60 4.14 -18.61 -10.34
N ARG A 61 3.97 -17.71 -11.31
CA ARG A 61 4.65 -17.82 -12.61
C ARG A 61 6.17 -17.69 -12.54
N LEU A 62 6.67 -16.81 -11.67
CA LEU A 62 8.11 -16.67 -11.46
C LEU A 62 8.68 -17.90 -10.75
N TYR A 63 7.95 -18.49 -9.80
CA TYR A 63 8.37 -19.73 -9.18
C TYR A 63 8.42 -20.89 -10.19
N ASP A 64 7.39 -21.04 -11.04
CA ASP A 64 7.36 -22.07 -12.08
C ASP A 64 8.53 -21.91 -13.07
N ALA A 65 8.93 -20.67 -13.38
CA ALA A 65 10.00 -20.37 -14.32
C ALA A 65 11.42 -20.53 -13.73
N PHE A 66 11.64 -20.11 -12.49
CA PHE A 66 12.97 -20.04 -11.87
C PHE A 66 13.21 -21.12 -10.80
N GLY A 67 12.18 -21.86 -10.40
CA GLY A 67 12.23 -22.84 -9.31
C GLY A 67 12.54 -22.26 -7.93
N SER A 68 12.47 -20.93 -7.79
CA SER A 68 12.83 -20.20 -6.56
C SER A 68 12.03 -18.91 -6.43
N TYR A 69 11.94 -18.38 -5.21
CA TYR A 69 11.24 -17.12 -4.91
C TYR A 69 12.16 -15.89 -4.90
N ASP A 70 13.45 -16.04 -5.21
CA ASP A 70 14.42 -14.94 -5.11
C ASP A 70 14.03 -13.76 -6.00
N ALA A 71 13.57 -14.03 -7.22
CA ALA A 71 13.06 -13.00 -8.13
C ALA A 71 11.82 -12.29 -7.55
N VAL A 72 10.91 -13.03 -6.90
CA VAL A 72 9.70 -12.47 -6.27
C VAL A 72 10.06 -11.52 -5.13
N TRP A 73 11.05 -11.90 -4.31
CA TRP A 73 11.55 -11.07 -3.22
C TRP A 73 12.14 -9.76 -3.73
N TRP A 74 13.02 -9.82 -4.74
CA TRP A 74 13.64 -8.60 -5.29
C TRP A 74 12.64 -7.69 -5.99
N ILE A 75 11.64 -8.25 -6.67
CA ILE A 75 10.53 -7.46 -7.23
C ILE A 75 9.75 -6.78 -6.11
N GLY A 76 9.45 -7.49 -5.01
CA GLY A 76 8.79 -6.92 -3.84
C GLY A 76 9.56 -5.73 -3.24
N VAL A 77 10.89 -5.88 -3.09
CA VAL A 77 11.77 -4.79 -2.65
C VAL A 77 11.71 -3.59 -3.61
N GLY A 78 11.79 -3.85 -4.93
CA GLY A 78 11.72 -2.80 -5.95
C GLY A 78 10.40 -2.04 -5.94
N VAL A 79 9.27 -2.74 -5.85
CA VAL A 79 7.92 -2.13 -5.76
C VAL A 79 7.76 -1.33 -4.47
N GLY A 80 8.28 -1.83 -3.34
CA GLY A 80 8.28 -1.10 -2.07
C GLY A 80 9.10 0.19 -2.12
N ALA A 81 10.31 0.14 -2.68
CA ALA A 81 11.15 1.32 -2.88
C ALA A 81 10.50 2.34 -3.83
N PHE A 82 9.93 1.88 -4.94
CA PHE A 82 9.18 2.72 -5.87
C PHE A 82 7.99 3.40 -5.17
N SER A 83 7.22 2.66 -4.38
CA SER A 83 6.12 3.20 -3.58
C SER A 83 6.61 4.33 -2.67
N ALA A 84 7.69 4.12 -1.91
CA ALA A 84 8.24 5.16 -1.04
C ALA A 84 8.57 6.44 -1.83
N VAL A 85 9.26 6.33 -2.96
CA VAL A 85 9.64 7.47 -3.82
C VAL A 85 8.43 8.23 -4.34
N VAL A 86 7.40 7.52 -4.80
CA VAL A 86 6.16 8.14 -5.33
C VAL A 86 5.38 8.88 -4.24
N HIS A 87 5.49 8.45 -2.98
CA HIS A 87 4.78 9.09 -1.86
C HIS A 87 5.54 10.27 -1.24
N LEU A 88 6.87 10.37 -1.39
CA LEU A 88 7.67 11.51 -0.89
C LEU A 88 7.16 12.92 -1.27
N PRO A 89 6.68 13.20 -2.50
CA PRO A 89 6.23 14.55 -2.87
C PRO A 89 4.82 14.90 -2.38
N ILE A 90 4.10 13.99 -1.69
CA ILE A 90 2.73 14.25 -1.23
C ILE A 90 2.75 15.34 -0.16
N ARG A 91 2.04 16.44 -0.44
CA ARG A 91 1.84 17.54 0.51
C ARG A 91 0.53 17.34 1.26
N GLU A 92 0.62 17.18 2.58
CA GLU A 92 -0.52 16.99 3.48
C GLU A 92 -1.24 18.31 3.83
N VAL A 93 -1.30 19.26 2.89
CA VAL A 93 -1.97 20.54 3.12
C VAL A 93 -3.46 20.32 2.88
N ALA A 94 -4.27 20.47 3.94
CA ALA A 94 -5.72 20.47 3.83
C ALA A 94 -6.17 21.46 2.75
N ARG A 95 -6.80 20.97 1.67
CA ARG A 95 -7.46 21.87 0.73
C ARG A 95 -8.67 22.48 1.44
N PRO A 96 -8.87 23.81 1.41
CA PRO A 96 -10.09 24.40 1.93
C PRO A 96 -11.26 23.74 1.18
N VAL A 97 -12.09 22.98 1.89
CA VAL A 97 -13.34 22.50 1.35
C VAL A 97 -14.15 23.75 1.04
N ALA A 98 -14.33 24.05 -0.24
CA ALA A 98 -15.19 25.13 -0.67
C ALA A 98 -16.55 24.93 0.03
N ALA A 99 -16.95 25.89 0.85
CA ALA A 99 -18.22 25.85 1.54
C ALA A 99 -19.31 25.65 0.48
N VAL A 100 -20.03 24.53 0.55
CA VAL A 100 -21.22 24.33 -0.27
C VAL A 100 -22.21 25.41 0.18
N PRO A 101 -22.69 26.30 -0.71
CA PRO A 101 -23.66 27.31 -0.34
C PRO A 101 -24.88 26.62 0.26
N ALA A 102 -25.36 27.10 1.39
CA ALA A 102 -26.64 26.69 1.92
C ALA A 102 -27.72 27.18 0.94
N GLU A 103 -28.50 26.24 0.41
CA GLU A 103 -29.74 26.51 -0.34
C GLU A 103 -30.90 26.73 0.63
#